data_AF-A0A7V9T4T0-F1
#
_entry.id   AF-A0A7V9T4T0-F1
#
_cell.length_a   1.000
_cell.length_b   1.000
_cell.length_c   1.000
_cell.angle_alpha   90.00
_cell.angle_beta   90.00
_cell.angle_gamma   90.00
#
_symmetry.space_group_name_H-M   'P 1'
#
loop_
_entity.id
_entity.type
_entity.pdbx_description
1 polymer ?
#
loop_
_entity_poly.entity_id
_entity_poly.type
_entity_poly.pdbx_seq_one_letter_code
_entity_poly.pdbx_strand_id
1 'polypeptide(L)'
;MAADSNRTSFITNIAFGLLREGDDDVVRDVAPRLMQLWSDRLDALAGDDPELRAFSWWYSSGRLPEPEATILIVRTIQQTGGVVDDLRGCLDRAAAIAEAQPDAAANLLAALLATEPGRDQLRLTGDRIPNLLRAITASGDAAARVRVVQLIHELGEVGLGDHRDLMPGEDGGA
;
A
#
# COMPACT_ATOMS: atom_id res chain seq x y z
N MET A 1 -27.25 -5.05 8.22
CA MET A 1 -26.90 -3.96 7.28
C MET A 1 -26.60 -2.61 7.95
N ALA A 2 -27.34 -2.14 8.96
CA ALA A 2 -27.05 -0.83 9.59
C ALA A 2 -25.75 -0.76 10.43
N ALA A 3 -25.35 -1.86 11.08
CA ALA A 3 -24.14 -1.90 11.90
C ALA A 3 -22.85 -1.81 11.08
N ASP A 4 -22.89 -2.29 9.84
CA ASP A 4 -21.74 -2.37 8.94
C ASP A 4 -21.36 -0.98 8.41
N SER A 5 -22.36 -0.25 7.90
CA SER A 5 -22.21 1.13 7.44
C SER A 5 -21.74 2.10 8.54
N ASN A 6 -22.12 1.84 9.80
CA ASN A 6 -21.68 2.66 10.93
C ASN A 6 -20.20 2.42 11.29
N ARG A 7 -19.70 1.18 11.12
CA ARG A 7 -18.29 0.83 11.37
C ARG A 7 -17.35 1.36 10.29
N THR A 8 -17.71 1.19 9.01
CA THR A 8 -16.94 1.80 7.91
C THR A 8 -16.85 3.31 8.10
N SER A 9 -17.98 3.96 8.43
CA SER A 9 -18.02 5.40 8.70
C SER A 9 -17.11 5.80 9.88
N PHE A 10 -17.04 4.99 10.93
CA PHE A 10 -16.14 5.23 12.06
C PHE A 10 -14.67 5.15 11.65
N ILE A 11 -14.28 4.13 10.88
CA ILE A 11 -12.91 3.98 10.36
C ILE A 11 -12.54 5.18 9.50
N THR A 12 -13.40 5.56 8.56
CA THR A 12 -13.15 6.70 7.67
C THR A 12 -13.06 8.02 8.45
N ASN A 13 -13.90 8.23 9.47
CA ASN A 13 -13.84 9.42 10.32
C ASN A 13 -12.53 9.52 11.12
N ILE A 14 -12.05 8.41 11.68
CA ILE A 14 -10.71 8.37 12.31
C ILE A 14 -9.63 8.70 11.27
N ALA A 15 -9.75 8.16 10.07
CA ALA A 15 -8.79 8.41 9.00
C ALA A 15 -8.70 9.90 8.66
N PHE A 16 -9.84 10.58 8.53
CA PHE A 16 -9.87 12.02 8.33
C PHE A 16 -9.27 12.79 9.51
N GLY A 17 -9.43 12.28 10.73
CA GLY A 17 -8.74 12.81 11.92
C GLY A 17 -7.21 12.68 11.85
N LEU A 18 -6.70 11.56 11.32
CA LEU A 18 -5.26 11.32 11.12
C LEU A 18 -4.67 12.12 9.95
N LEU A 19 -5.45 12.30 8.88
CA LEU A 19 -5.05 13.05 7.68
C LEU A 19 -5.00 14.56 7.94
N ARG A 20 -5.89 15.07 8.79
CA ARG A 20 -5.79 16.44 9.32
C ARG A 20 -4.67 16.46 10.37
N GLU A 21 -3.98 17.58 10.52
CA GLU A 21 -2.86 17.78 11.48
C GLU A 21 -3.28 17.47 12.93
N GLY A 22 -3.37 16.17 13.26
CA GLY A 22 -3.53 15.68 14.61
C GLY A 22 -2.24 15.97 15.37
N ASP A 23 -2.40 16.31 16.64
CA ASP A 23 -1.27 16.44 17.56
C ASP A 23 -0.47 15.12 17.56
N ASP A 24 0.82 15.20 17.24
CA ASP A 24 1.70 14.04 17.11
C ASP A 24 1.76 13.21 18.40
N ASP A 25 1.60 13.86 19.57
CA ASP A 25 1.59 13.16 20.85
C ASP A 25 0.29 12.36 21.02
N VAL A 26 -0.85 12.91 20.58
CA VAL A 26 -2.13 12.20 20.58
C VAL A 26 -2.10 11.02 19.63
N VAL A 27 -1.54 11.20 18.42
CA VAL A 27 -1.37 10.12 17.45
C VAL A 27 -0.52 9.00 18.03
N ARG A 28 0.61 9.33 18.68
CA ARG A 28 1.50 8.35 19.32
C ARG A 28 0.78 7.51 20.38
N ASP A 29 -0.08 8.14 21.17
CA ASP A 29 -0.83 7.46 22.24
C ASP A 29 -1.93 6.53 21.71
N VAL A 30 -2.57 6.88 20.59
CA VAL A 30 -3.69 6.08 20.04
C VAL A 30 -3.22 5.06 19.01
N ALA A 31 -2.10 5.28 18.33
CA ALA A 31 -1.61 4.43 17.25
C ALA A 31 -1.54 2.93 17.62
N PRO A 32 -1.02 2.51 18.80
CA PRO A 32 -1.01 1.09 19.17
C PRO A 32 -2.40 0.46 19.22
N ARG A 33 -3.42 1.21 19.68
CA ARG A 33 -4.80 0.74 19.75
C ARG A 33 -5.45 0.66 18.37
N LEU A 34 -5.14 1.61 17.48
CA LEU A 34 -5.61 1.59 16.09
C LEU A 34 -5.00 0.40 15.34
N MET A 35 -3.69 0.17 15.50
CA MET A 35 -3.00 -0.99 14.92
C MET A 35 -3.59 -2.31 15.41
N GLN A 36 -3.85 -2.43 16.72
CA GLN A 36 -4.47 -3.62 17.27
C GLN A 36 -5.88 -3.82 16.70
N LEU A 37 -6.70 -2.76 16.65
CA LEU A 37 -8.04 -2.82 16.08
C LEU A 37 -7.99 -3.30 14.63
N TRP A 38 -7.11 -2.74 13.81
CA TRP A 38 -6.96 -3.18 12.42
C TRP A 38 -6.58 -4.67 12.32
N SER A 39 -5.59 -5.13 13.10
CA SER A 39 -5.21 -6.55 13.13
C SER A 39 -6.39 -7.43 13.55
N ASP A 40 -7.11 -7.08 14.61
CA ASP A 40 -8.25 -7.85 15.11
C ASP A 40 -9.36 -7.94 14.05
N ARG A 41 -9.59 -6.86 13.28
CA ARG A 41 -10.58 -6.88 12.20
C ARG A 41 -10.13 -7.72 11.01
N LEU A 42 -8.84 -7.71 10.66
CA LEU A 42 -8.29 -8.62 9.65
C LEU A 42 -8.49 -10.09 10.03
N ASP A 43 -8.31 -10.42 11.31
CA ASP A 43 -8.46 -11.79 11.80
C ASP A 43 -9.95 -12.21 11.92
N ALA A 44 -10.85 -11.26 12.17
CA ALA A 44 -12.28 -11.53 12.37
C ALA A 44 -13.13 -11.51 11.10
N LEU A 45 -12.70 -10.76 10.08
CA LEU A 45 -13.40 -10.60 8.81
C LEU A 45 -12.75 -11.48 7.73
N ALA A 46 -13.42 -11.66 6.59
CA ALA A 46 -12.89 -12.45 5.49
C ALA A 46 -13.39 -11.93 4.15
N GLY A 47 -12.59 -12.13 3.11
CA GLY A 47 -12.91 -11.73 1.76
C GLY A 47 -13.03 -10.22 1.59
N ASP A 48 -13.85 -9.84 0.62
CA ASP A 48 -13.96 -8.47 0.13
C ASP A 48 -14.89 -7.59 0.98
N ASP A 49 -14.50 -7.35 2.24
CA ASP A 49 -15.28 -6.61 3.24
C ASP A 49 -15.01 -5.08 3.17
N PRO A 50 -16.05 -4.22 3.08
CA PRO A 50 -15.90 -2.77 3.02
C PRO A 50 -15.15 -2.16 4.21
N GLU A 51 -15.27 -2.75 5.40
CA GLU A 51 -14.54 -2.32 6.59
C GLU A 51 -13.03 -2.52 6.42
N LEU A 52 -12.62 -3.64 5.81
CA LEU A 52 -11.21 -3.91 5.53
C LEU A 52 -10.64 -2.93 4.52
N ARG A 53 -11.39 -2.62 3.45
CA ARG A 53 -10.96 -1.67 2.42
C ARG A 53 -10.72 -0.28 2.99
N ALA A 54 -11.53 0.14 3.97
CA ALA A 54 -11.44 1.45 4.59
C ALA A 54 -10.15 1.68 5.39
N PHE A 55 -9.46 0.62 5.84
CA PHE A 55 -8.17 0.77 6.51
C PHE A 55 -7.06 1.31 5.60
N SER A 56 -7.25 1.29 4.27
CA SER A 56 -6.34 1.98 3.35
C SER A 56 -6.18 3.47 3.68
N TRP A 57 -7.25 4.15 4.10
CA TRP A 57 -7.16 5.55 4.53
C TRP A 57 -6.25 5.76 5.76
N TRP A 58 -6.17 4.76 6.66
CA TRP A 58 -5.30 4.83 7.83
C TRP A 58 -3.83 4.68 7.43
N TYR A 59 -3.55 3.71 6.57
CA TYR A 59 -2.20 3.54 6.01
C TYR A 59 -1.74 4.78 5.25
N SER A 60 -2.58 5.29 4.34
CA SER A 60 -2.30 6.49 3.55
C SER A 60 -1.97 7.73 4.39
N SER A 61 -2.47 7.80 5.63
CA SER A 61 -2.18 8.94 6.52
C SER A 61 -0.69 9.06 6.87
N GLY A 62 0.07 7.95 6.82
CA GLY A 62 1.47 7.92 7.24
C GLY A 62 1.71 8.19 8.72
N ARG A 63 0.64 8.21 9.53
CA ARG A 63 0.67 8.50 10.98
C ARG A 63 0.82 7.25 11.84
N LEU A 64 0.61 6.08 11.26
CA LEU A 64 0.77 4.80 11.95
C LEU A 64 2.22 4.31 11.88
N PRO A 65 2.67 3.55 12.89
CA PRO A 65 4.03 3.05 12.95
C PRO A 65 4.34 2.10 11.79
N GLU A 66 5.51 2.29 11.19
CA GLU A 66 6.09 1.39 10.19
C GLU A 66 7.23 0.58 10.84
N PRO A 67 7.46 -0.68 10.41
CA PRO A 67 6.91 -1.37 9.24
C PRO A 67 5.51 -1.98 9.41
N GLU A 68 4.95 -1.95 10.62
CA GLU A 68 3.76 -2.74 10.97
C GLU A 68 2.53 -2.32 10.14
N ALA A 69 2.32 -1.03 9.92
CA ALA A 69 1.21 -0.54 9.10
C ALA A 69 1.30 -1.05 7.65
N THR A 70 2.51 -1.11 7.08
CA THR A 70 2.73 -1.70 5.75
C THR A 70 2.39 -3.20 5.71
N ILE A 71 2.73 -3.96 6.76
CA ILE A 71 2.37 -5.37 6.85
C ILE A 71 0.85 -5.54 6.87
N LEU A 72 0.13 -4.72 7.64
CA LEU A 72 -1.32 -4.80 7.73
C LEU A 72 -2.01 -4.41 6.41
N ILE A 73 -1.54 -3.39 5.68
CA ILE A 73 -2.15 -3.05 4.38
C ILE A 73 -1.91 -4.11 3.31
N VAL A 74 -0.73 -4.76 3.30
CA VAL A 74 -0.48 -5.89 2.40
C VAL A 74 -1.45 -7.03 2.70
N ARG A 75 -1.67 -7.37 3.98
CA ARG A 75 -2.67 -8.37 4.38
C ARG A 75 -4.08 -7.95 3.97
N THR A 76 -4.46 -6.69 4.17
CA THR A 76 -5.76 -6.15 3.72
C THR A 76 -5.93 -6.37 2.22
N ILE A 77 -4.97 -5.93 1.40
CA ILE A 77 -5.01 -6.06 -0.07
C ILE A 77 -5.16 -7.52 -0.48
N GLN A 78 -4.41 -8.43 0.13
CA GLN A 78 -4.52 -9.86 -0.17
C GLN A 78 -5.91 -10.42 0.19
N GLN A 79 -6.46 -10.01 1.34
CA GLN A 79 -7.73 -10.51 1.85
C GLN A 79 -8.93 -9.96 1.08
N THR A 80 -8.88 -8.71 0.64
CA THR A 80 -9.92 -8.08 -0.17
C THR A 80 -9.80 -8.39 -1.66
N GLY A 81 -8.84 -9.23 -2.06
CA GLY A 81 -8.64 -9.58 -3.47
C GLY A 81 -8.16 -8.40 -4.32
N GLY A 82 -7.36 -7.51 -3.74
CA GLY A 82 -6.75 -6.37 -4.42
C GLY A 82 -7.52 -5.06 -4.31
N VAL A 83 -8.68 -5.04 -3.66
CA VAL A 83 -9.55 -3.87 -3.60
C VAL A 83 -9.30 -3.07 -2.31
N VAL A 84 -8.97 -1.80 -2.45
CA VAL A 84 -8.90 -0.85 -1.33
C VAL A 84 -9.57 0.48 -1.69
N ASP A 85 -9.99 1.25 -0.68
CA ASP A 85 -10.71 2.50 -0.90
C ASP A 85 -9.79 3.65 -1.34
N ASP A 86 -8.59 3.74 -0.77
CA ASP A 86 -7.60 4.79 -1.06
C ASP A 86 -6.30 4.24 -1.66
N LEU A 87 -6.41 3.59 -2.81
CA LEU A 87 -5.22 3.05 -3.49
C LEU A 87 -4.17 4.13 -3.80
N ARG A 88 -4.60 5.34 -4.15
CA ARG A 88 -3.68 6.43 -4.51
C ARG A 88 -2.83 6.84 -3.31
N GLY A 89 -3.45 7.06 -2.15
CA GLY A 89 -2.71 7.34 -0.92
C GLY A 89 -1.82 6.18 -0.49
N CYS A 90 -2.26 4.93 -0.68
CA CYS A 90 -1.42 3.76 -0.41
C CYS A 90 -0.13 3.76 -1.25
N LEU A 91 -0.24 4.04 -2.55
CA LEU A 91 0.94 4.09 -3.44
C LEU A 91 1.85 5.27 -3.09
N ASP A 92 1.28 6.44 -2.80
CA ASP A 92 2.05 7.63 -2.41
C ASP A 92 2.80 7.38 -1.08
N ARG A 93 2.16 6.73 -0.11
CA ARG A 93 2.77 6.32 1.15
C ARG A 93 3.86 5.26 0.95
N ALA A 94 3.58 4.23 0.15
CA ALA A 94 4.56 3.19 -0.17
C ALA A 94 5.82 3.79 -0.80
N ALA A 95 5.67 4.76 -1.70
CA ALA A 95 6.79 5.45 -2.31
C ALA A 95 7.59 6.25 -1.27
N ALA A 96 6.92 6.90 -0.32
CA ALA A 96 7.57 7.68 0.74
C ALA A 96 8.41 6.82 1.70
N ILE A 97 8.06 5.55 1.92
CA ILE A 97 8.81 4.64 2.78
C ILE A 97 9.82 3.76 2.03
N ALA A 98 9.76 3.73 0.69
CA ALA A 98 10.51 2.77 -0.12
C ALA A 98 12.04 2.88 0.02
N GLU A 99 12.56 4.06 0.36
CA GLU A 99 14.00 4.22 0.61
C GLU A 99 14.44 3.45 1.87
N ALA A 100 13.64 3.52 2.94
CA ALA A 100 13.94 2.87 4.22
C ALA A 100 13.45 1.41 4.27
N GLN A 101 12.40 1.08 3.51
CA GLN A 101 11.72 -0.21 3.52
C GLN A 101 11.32 -0.67 2.10
N PRO A 102 12.31 -0.89 1.21
CA PRO A 102 12.03 -1.18 -0.19
C PRO A 102 11.23 -2.48 -0.39
N ASP A 103 11.49 -3.50 0.42
CA ASP A 103 10.77 -4.78 0.36
C ASP A 103 9.30 -4.63 0.71
N ALA A 104 8.99 -3.81 1.72
CA ALA A 104 7.62 -3.58 2.16
C ALA A 104 6.82 -2.84 1.07
N ALA A 105 7.42 -1.82 0.46
CA ALA A 105 6.87 -1.09 -0.67
C ALA A 105 6.67 -1.98 -1.91
N ALA A 106 7.63 -2.85 -2.22
CA ALA A 106 7.53 -3.81 -3.33
C ALA A 106 6.42 -4.86 -3.10
N ASN A 107 6.27 -5.36 -1.88
CA ASN A 107 5.24 -6.33 -1.52
C ASN A 107 3.83 -5.77 -1.64
N LEU A 108 3.63 -4.49 -1.34
CA LEU A 108 2.35 -3.81 -1.57
C LEU A 108 1.98 -3.79 -3.06
N LEU A 109 2.91 -3.40 -3.94
CA LEU A 109 2.66 -3.41 -5.38
C LEU A 109 2.39 -4.83 -5.90
N ALA A 110 3.17 -5.80 -5.42
CA ALA A 110 2.99 -7.21 -5.75
C ALA A 110 1.60 -7.74 -5.38
N ALA A 111 1.11 -7.40 -4.18
CA ALA A 111 -0.19 -7.83 -3.71
C ALA A 111 -1.34 -7.30 -4.59
N LEU A 112 -1.22 -6.07 -5.10
CA LEU A 112 -2.19 -5.49 -6.04
C LEU A 112 -2.12 -6.17 -7.41
N LEU A 113 -0.91 -6.44 -7.90
CA LEU A 113 -0.69 -7.11 -9.19
C LEU A 113 -1.15 -8.58 -9.21
N ALA A 114 -1.21 -9.23 -8.06
CA ALA A 114 -1.61 -10.63 -7.96
C ALA A 114 -3.07 -10.88 -8.36
N THR A 115 -3.91 -9.86 -8.41
CA THR A 115 -5.37 -9.99 -8.58
C THR A 115 -5.89 -9.12 -9.72
N GLU A 116 -6.95 -9.58 -10.41
CA GLU A 116 -7.59 -8.78 -11.46
C GLU A 116 -8.18 -7.47 -10.94
N PRO A 117 -8.93 -7.43 -9.80
CA PRO A 117 -9.43 -6.17 -9.26
C PRO A 117 -8.32 -5.19 -8.87
N GLY A 118 -7.20 -5.68 -8.30
CA GLY A 118 -6.05 -4.84 -7.98
C GLY A 118 -5.41 -4.24 -9.24
N ARG A 119 -5.27 -5.03 -10.32
CA ARG A 119 -4.80 -4.54 -11.64
C ARG A 119 -5.74 -3.48 -12.20
N ASP A 120 -7.05 -3.68 -12.09
CA ASP A 120 -8.05 -2.72 -12.55
C ASP A 120 -7.92 -1.39 -11.79
N GLN A 121 -7.76 -1.44 -10.46
CA GLN A 121 -7.53 -0.23 -9.68
C GLN A 121 -6.20 0.45 -10.06
N LEU A 122 -5.12 -0.33 -10.28
CA LEU A 122 -3.82 0.19 -10.71
C LEU A 122 -3.90 0.98 -12.03
N ARG A 123 -4.72 0.56 -13.01
CA ARG A 123 -4.94 1.32 -14.26
C ARG A 123 -5.40 2.76 -14.03
N LEU A 124 -6.05 3.04 -12.89
CA LEU A 124 -6.62 4.35 -12.55
C LEU A 124 -5.66 5.25 -11.75
N THR A 125 -4.42 4.79 -11.49
CA THR A 125 -3.49 5.47 -10.57
C THR A 125 -2.50 6.43 -11.26
N GLY A 126 -2.42 6.41 -12.59
CA GLY A 126 -1.57 7.30 -13.38
C GLY A 126 -0.08 7.08 -13.08
N ASP A 127 0.66 8.15 -12.83
CA ASP A 127 2.13 8.13 -12.67
C ASP A 127 2.62 7.58 -11.32
N ARG A 128 1.75 7.01 -10.50
CA ARG A 128 2.12 6.50 -9.15
C ARG A 128 2.93 5.21 -9.19
N ILE A 129 2.64 4.31 -10.14
CA ILE A 129 3.42 3.08 -10.35
C ILE A 129 4.89 3.42 -10.67
N PRO A 130 5.21 4.24 -11.68
CA PRO A 130 6.60 4.56 -11.98
C PRO A 130 7.28 5.35 -10.86
N ASN A 131 6.54 6.19 -10.10
CA ASN A 131 7.08 6.87 -8.92
C ASN A 131 7.50 5.89 -7.82
N LEU A 132 6.65 4.90 -7.53
CA LEU A 132 6.94 3.86 -6.54
C LEU A 132 8.15 3.01 -6.96
N LEU A 133 8.19 2.56 -8.22
CA LEU A 133 9.33 1.77 -8.74
C LEU A 133 10.65 2.54 -8.64
N ARG A 134 10.64 3.84 -8.99
CA ARG A 134 11.82 4.71 -8.84
C ARG A 134 12.25 4.84 -7.39
N ALA A 135 11.31 5.00 -6.46
CA ALA A 135 11.62 5.11 -5.04
C ALA A 135 12.24 3.81 -4.48
N ILE A 136 11.72 2.64 -4.88
CA ILE A 136 12.29 1.34 -4.49
C ILE A 136 13.71 1.18 -5.04
N THR A 137 13.95 1.51 -6.31
CA THR A 137 15.28 1.43 -6.93
C THR A 137 16.30 2.39 -6.29
N ALA A 138 15.84 3.56 -5.83
CA ALA A 138 16.67 4.56 -5.19
C ALA A 138 17.20 4.16 -3.80
N SER A 139 16.59 3.16 -3.14
CA SER A 139 17.05 2.64 -1.84
C SER A 139 18.50 2.13 -1.83
N GLY A 140 19.05 1.81 -3.01
CA GLY A 140 20.40 1.24 -3.14
C GLY A 140 20.50 -0.24 -2.77
N ASP A 141 19.39 -0.86 -2.34
CA ASP A 141 19.33 -2.28 -2.01
C ASP A 141 19.35 -3.15 -3.29
N ALA A 142 20.30 -4.08 -3.36
CA ALA A 142 20.46 -4.99 -4.49
C ALA A 142 19.28 -5.96 -4.64
N ALA A 143 18.70 -6.45 -3.54
CA ALA A 143 17.52 -7.31 -3.57
C ALA A 143 16.29 -6.52 -4.04
N ALA A 144 16.15 -5.28 -3.58
CA ALA A 144 15.09 -4.39 -4.04
C ALA A 144 15.14 -4.14 -5.55
N ARG A 145 16.34 -3.94 -6.11
CA ARG A 145 16.55 -3.79 -7.56
C ARG A 145 16.10 -5.03 -8.34
N VAL A 146 16.45 -6.22 -7.87
CA VAL A 146 15.98 -7.48 -8.48
C VAL A 146 14.46 -7.57 -8.41
N ARG A 147 13.86 -7.18 -7.28
CA ARG A 147 12.41 -7.20 -7.13
C ARG A 147 11.71 -6.20 -8.05
N VAL A 148 12.28 -5.01 -8.26
CA VAL A 148 11.77 -4.02 -9.22
C VAL A 148 11.76 -4.58 -10.64
N VAL A 149 12.84 -5.24 -11.07
CA VAL A 149 12.89 -5.87 -12.41
C VAL A 149 11.77 -6.89 -12.58
N GLN A 150 11.51 -7.72 -11.57
CA GLN A 150 10.39 -8.67 -11.59
C GLN A 150 9.05 -7.95 -11.69
N LEU A 151 8.82 -6.93 -10.87
CA LEU A 151 7.57 -6.15 -10.88
C LEU A 151 7.35 -5.46 -12.23
N ILE A 152 8.40 -4.96 -12.88
CA ILE A 152 8.33 -4.37 -14.21
C ILE A 152 7.90 -5.41 -15.26
N HIS A 153 8.45 -6.62 -15.22
CA HIS A 153 8.00 -7.70 -16.10
C HIS A 153 6.55 -8.09 -15.83
N GLU A 154 6.17 -8.27 -14.56
CA GLU A 154 4.80 -8.57 -14.14
C GLU A 154 3.81 -7.50 -14.64
N LEU A 155 4.16 -6.20 -14.53
CA LEU A 155 3.38 -5.06 -15.04
C LEU A 155 3.20 -5.13 -16.57
N GLY A 156 4.28 -5.44 -17.29
CA GLY A 156 4.26 -5.59 -18.74
C GLY A 156 3.35 -6.74 -19.20
N GLU A 157 3.40 -7.89 -18.53
CA GLU A 157 2.58 -9.07 -18.83
C GLU A 157 1.07 -8.80 -18.67
N VAL A 158 0.69 -7.93 -17.73
CA VAL A 158 -0.73 -7.59 -17.47
C VAL A 158 -1.19 -6.30 -18.17
N GLY A 159 -0.33 -5.71 -19.02
CA GLY A 159 -0.65 -4.53 -19.82
C GLY A 159 -0.73 -3.22 -19.03
N LEU A 160 0.01 -3.10 -17.92
CA LEU A 160 0.06 -1.90 -17.05
C LEU A 160 1.24 -0.97 -17.37
N GLY A 161 1.76 -1.03 -18.60
CA GLY A 161 2.96 -0.32 -19.03
C GLY A 161 4.21 -1.19 -18.86
N ASP A 162 5.20 -0.99 -19.73
CA ASP A 162 6.41 -1.81 -19.76
C ASP A 162 7.52 -1.30 -18.83
N HIS A 163 7.51 -0.01 -18.47
CA HIS A 163 8.39 0.67 -17.49
C HIS A 163 9.88 0.27 -17.60
N ARG A 164 10.33 -0.13 -18.79
CA ARG A 164 11.66 -0.71 -19.01
C ARG A 164 12.76 0.32 -18.81
N ASP A 165 12.42 1.59 -19.00
CA ASP A 165 13.27 2.74 -18.70
C ASP A 165 13.63 2.86 -17.22
N LEU A 166 12.85 2.22 -16.33
CA LEU A 166 13.08 2.22 -14.88
C LEU A 166 13.88 1.02 -14.38
N MET A 167 14.30 0.13 -15.27
CA MET A 167 15.18 -0.98 -14.89
C MET A 167 16.52 -0.39 -14.40
N PRO A 168 16.98 -0.76 -13.20
CA PRO A 168 18.32 -0.37 -12.75
C PRO A 168 19.32 -0.87 -13.79
N GLY A 169 20.11 0.07 -14.34
CA GLY A 169 20.87 -0.12 -15.56
C GLY A 169 21.54 -1.50 -15.67
N GLU A 170 21.31 -2.16 -16.79
CA GLU A 170 22.35 -2.92 -17.44
C GLU A 170 23.44 -1.89 -17.81
N ASP A 171 24.29 -1.52 -16.85
CA ASP A 171 25.49 -0.76 -17.18
C ASP A 171 26.25 -1.59 -18.20
N GLY A 172 26.24 -1.09 -19.44
CA GLY A 172 26.89 -1.70 -20.58
C GLY A 172 28.34 -2.02 -20.22
N GLY A 173 28.60 -3.31 -20.04
CA GLY A 173 29.95 -3.84 -20.13
C GLY A 173 30.45 -3.56 -21.54
N ALA A 174 31.41 -2.64 -21.61
CA ALA A 174 32.23 -2.39 -22.79
C ALA A 174 32.93 -3.66 -23.29
#